data_AF-A0AAW0ARF5-F1
#
_entry.id   AF-A0AAW0ARF5-F1
#
_cell.length_a   1.000
_cell.length_b   1.000
_cell.length_c   1.000
_cell.angle_alpha   90.00
_cell.angle_beta   90.00
_cell.angle_gamma   90.00
#
_symmetry.space_group_name_H-M   'P 1'
#
loop_
_entity.id
_entity.type
_entity.pdbx_description
1 polymer ?
#
loop_
_entity_poly.entity_id
_entity_poly.type
_entity_poly.pdbx_seq_one_letter_code
_entity_poly.pdbx_strand_id
1 'polypeptide(L)'
;MESGYSVSPMADLFKEYHVQLDDEVSLYHRVVAFAHKKILEKSDVLDRGTYVDPSTDTRQASRFGLETGLLMRVTTTVTDLQNILARAAALVVGRSSVFQVDPHRSLYAILRSATTLGELQAAWAAVSERIGLGHQNLQKYQAEYRARTEEDLIATPASTAPELYQ
;
A
#
# COMPACT_ATOMS: atom_id res chain seq x y z
N MET A 1 -12.67 -2.61 27.99
CA MET A 1 -13.08 -3.57 26.95
C MET A 1 -12.26 -3.45 25.65
N GLU A 2 -11.08 -2.81 25.67
CA GLU A 2 -10.18 -2.72 24.49
C GLU A 2 -9.10 -3.81 24.44
N SER A 3 -9.01 -4.67 25.46
CA SER A 3 -7.87 -5.58 25.67
C SER A 3 -7.76 -6.71 24.66
N GLY A 4 -8.85 -7.11 24.00
CA GLY A 4 -8.82 -8.20 23.00
C GLY A 4 -8.24 -7.77 21.65
N TYR A 5 -8.61 -6.56 21.17
CA TYR A 5 -8.06 -6.04 19.91
C TYR A 5 -6.60 -5.62 20.06
N SER A 6 -6.22 -4.96 21.17
CA SER A 6 -4.88 -4.37 21.35
C SER A 6 -3.73 -5.39 21.33
N VAL A 7 -4.04 -6.66 21.60
CA VAL A 7 -3.14 -7.82 21.56
C VAL A 7 -3.38 -8.73 20.34
N SER A 8 -4.25 -8.32 19.41
CA SER A 8 -4.57 -9.12 18.22
C SER A 8 -3.49 -8.99 17.13
N PRO A 9 -3.35 -10.00 16.25
CA PRO A 9 -2.45 -9.91 15.10
C PRO A 9 -2.72 -8.70 14.20
N MET A 10 -3.98 -8.26 14.10
CA MET A 10 -4.36 -7.07 13.34
C MET A 10 -3.84 -5.79 14.02
N ALA A 11 -3.87 -5.70 15.35
CA ALA A 11 -3.29 -4.57 16.04
C ALA A 11 -1.77 -4.51 15.88
N ASP A 12 -1.09 -5.65 15.90
CA ASP A 12 0.35 -5.69 15.69
C ASP A 12 0.75 -5.27 14.26
N LEU A 13 -0.04 -5.65 13.24
CA LEU A 13 0.14 -5.13 11.88
C LEU A 13 -0.02 -3.61 11.81
N PHE A 14 -1.00 -3.06 12.53
CA PHE A 14 -1.21 -1.62 12.56
C PHE A 14 -0.11 -0.88 13.33
N LYS A 15 0.46 -1.50 14.37
CA LYS A 15 1.67 -0.98 15.01
C LYS A 15 2.81 -0.96 13.99
N GLU A 16 3.10 -2.09 13.34
CA GLU A 16 4.13 -2.18 12.29
C GLU A 16 3.96 -1.12 11.19
N TYR A 17 2.73 -0.91 10.71
CA TYR A 17 2.42 0.10 9.70
C TYR A 17 2.73 1.54 10.15
N HIS A 18 2.61 1.85 11.44
CA HIS A 18 2.87 3.18 12.00
C HIS A 18 4.25 3.33 12.64
N VAL A 19 4.92 2.23 12.99
CA VAL A 19 6.23 2.23 13.65
C VAL A 19 7.26 2.91 12.76
N GLN A 20 7.96 3.86 13.37
CA GLN A 20 9.16 4.46 12.83
C GLN A 20 10.36 3.72 13.42
N LEU A 21 11.25 3.21 12.59
CA LEU A 21 12.50 2.61 13.02
C LEU A 21 13.59 3.66 12.87
N ASP A 22 14.26 4.04 13.96
CA ASP A 22 15.37 4.99 14.02
C ASP A 22 15.27 6.14 12.99
N ASP A 23 16.01 6.03 11.88
CA ASP A 23 16.18 7.02 10.82
C ASP A 23 15.22 6.84 9.61
N GLU A 24 14.38 5.80 9.60
CA GLU A 24 13.44 5.52 8.52
C GLU A 24 12.04 6.04 8.83
N VAL A 25 11.50 6.84 7.92
CA VAL A 25 10.11 7.31 7.96
C VAL A 25 9.16 6.09 7.91
N SER A 26 8.19 6.04 8.83
CA SER A 26 7.26 4.91 8.90
C SER A 26 6.50 4.71 7.59
N LEU A 27 6.05 3.47 7.35
CA LEU A 27 5.31 3.13 6.14
C LEU A 27 4.05 4.00 5.98
N TYR A 28 3.32 4.24 7.07
CA TYR A 28 2.20 5.18 7.10
C TYR A 28 2.57 6.56 6.53
N HIS A 29 3.65 7.17 7.02
CA HIS A 29 4.07 8.49 6.57
C HIS A 29 4.51 8.48 5.09
N ARG A 30 5.21 7.44 4.64
CA ARG A 30 5.56 7.27 3.21
C ARG A 30 4.32 7.19 2.33
N VAL A 31 3.34 6.37 2.73
CA VAL A 31 2.07 6.20 2.03
C VAL A 31 1.29 7.50 1.97
N VAL A 32 1.17 8.22 3.09
CA VAL A 32 0.50 9.53 3.14
C VAL A 32 1.23 10.55 2.25
N ALA A 33 2.56 10.61 2.30
CA ALA A 33 3.34 11.54 1.49
C ALA A 33 3.14 11.28 -0.02
N PHE A 34 3.24 10.03 -0.47
CA PHE A 34 3.04 9.71 -1.88
C PHE A 34 1.58 9.85 -2.33
N ALA A 35 0.62 9.50 -1.47
CA ALA A 35 -0.79 9.70 -1.78
C ALA A 35 -1.13 11.18 -2.03
N HIS A 36 -0.48 12.11 -1.32
CA HIS A 36 -0.67 13.55 -1.49
C HIS A 36 0.16 14.18 -2.61
N LYS A 37 1.31 13.62 -2.98
CA LYS A 37 2.13 14.14 -4.10
C LYS A 37 1.50 13.74 -5.44
N LYS A 38 0.60 14.59 -5.95
CA LYS A 38 -0.13 14.35 -7.21
C LYS A 38 0.63 14.76 -8.48
N ILE A 39 1.59 15.68 -8.35
CA ILE A 39 2.30 16.27 -9.49
C ILE A 39 3.79 15.99 -9.34
N LEU A 40 4.44 15.57 -10.43
CA LEU A 40 5.89 15.45 -10.49
C LEU A 40 6.52 16.83 -10.72
N GLU A 41 7.57 17.10 -9.98
CA GLU A 41 8.44 18.24 -10.21
C GLU A 41 9.54 17.87 -11.20
N LYS A 42 10.24 18.88 -11.74
CA LYS A 42 11.36 18.64 -12.66
C LYS A 42 12.47 17.78 -12.03
N SER A 43 12.69 17.92 -10.72
CA SER A 43 13.66 17.13 -9.94
C SER A 43 13.27 15.66 -9.80
N ASP A 44 11.99 15.34 -9.95
CA ASP A 44 11.47 13.97 -9.85
C ASP A 44 11.60 13.19 -11.16
N VAL A 45 11.99 13.86 -12.25
CA VAL A 45 11.99 13.31 -13.61
C VAL A 45 13.40 13.16 -14.13
N LEU A 46 13.72 11.95 -14.56
CA LEU A 46 14.89 11.63 -15.37
C LEU A 46 14.55 11.76 -16.86
N ASP A 47 15.12 12.76 -17.54
CA ASP A 47 15.10 12.86 -19.01
C ASP A 47 16.40 12.26 -19.56
N ARG A 48 16.29 11.10 -20.24
CA ARG A 48 17.42 10.40 -20.86
C ARG A 48 17.83 11.01 -22.20
N GLY A 49 17.16 12.08 -22.62
CA GLY A 49 17.40 12.75 -23.89
C GLY A 49 16.90 11.94 -25.07
N THR A 50 17.27 12.39 -26.26
CA THR A 50 16.87 11.78 -27.55
C THR A 50 17.99 10.92 -28.14
N TYR A 51 18.88 10.36 -27.31
CA TYR A 51 19.94 9.52 -27.84
C TYR A 51 19.33 8.25 -28.45
N VAL A 52 19.22 8.26 -29.77
CA VAL A 52 18.87 7.10 -30.58
C VAL A 52 20.19 6.38 -30.84
N ASP A 53 20.36 5.21 -30.23
CA ASP A 53 21.48 4.34 -30.59
C ASP A 53 21.31 3.92 -32.06
N PRO A 54 22.22 4.32 -32.96
CA PRO A 54 22.10 4.05 -34.39
C PRO A 54 22.19 2.55 -34.74
N SER A 55 22.55 1.68 -33.78
CA SER A 55 22.58 0.23 -33.94
C SER A 55 21.28 -0.47 -33.55
N THR A 56 20.34 0.24 -32.94
CA THR A 56 19.04 -0.31 -32.53
C THR A 56 17.92 0.23 -33.42
N ASP A 57 17.29 -0.67 -34.17
CA ASP A 57 16.06 -0.41 -34.93
C ASP A 57 14.91 -0.15 -33.94
N THR A 58 14.86 1.04 -33.34
CA THR A 58 13.99 1.32 -32.19
C THR A 58 12.94 2.38 -32.49
N ARG A 59 11.75 1.88 -32.79
CA ARG A 59 10.49 2.56 -32.49
C ARG A 59 10.51 2.94 -30.99
N GLN A 60 10.52 4.24 -30.69
CA GLN A 60 10.33 4.84 -29.35
C GLN A 60 11.32 4.38 -28.26
N ALA A 61 12.54 4.92 -28.28
CA ALA A 61 13.39 4.87 -27.09
C ALA A 61 12.68 5.57 -25.91
N SER A 62 12.47 4.86 -24.80
CA SER A 62 11.84 5.42 -23.60
C SER A 62 12.68 6.56 -23.03
N ARG A 63 12.21 7.79 -23.25
CA ARG A 63 12.93 9.02 -22.93
C ARG A 63 12.84 9.40 -21.46
N PHE A 64 11.68 9.21 -20.85
CA PHE A 64 11.41 9.71 -19.50
C PHE A 64 11.34 8.57 -18.49
N GLY A 65 11.58 8.89 -17.24
CA GLY A 65 11.35 8.02 -16.09
C GLY A 65 11.39 8.83 -14.81
N LEU A 66 11.03 8.21 -13.69
CA LEU A 66 11.29 8.81 -12.39
C LEU A 66 12.79 8.86 -12.11
N GLU A 67 13.20 9.87 -11.36
CA GLU A 67 14.50 9.92 -10.70
C GLU A 67 14.72 8.63 -9.90
N THR A 68 15.93 8.07 -9.99
CA THR A 68 16.25 6.73 -9.49
C THR A 68 15.93 6.56 -8.01
N GLY A 69 16.29 7.53 -7.17
CA GLY A 69 15.98 7.52 -5.74
C GLY A 69 14.48 7.57 -5.48
N LEU A 70 13.73 8.40 -6.19
CA LEU A 70 12.26 8.45 -6.10
C LEU A 70 11.62 7.12 -6.54
N LEU A 71 12.09 6.55 -7.65
CA LEU A 71 11.62 5.26 -8.16
C LEU A 71 11.82 4.15 -7.11
N MET A 72 13.00 4.09 -6.50
CA MET A 72 13.30 3.15 -5.42
C MET A 72 12.35 3.36 -4.23
N ARG A 73 12.20 4.60 -3.74
CA ARG A 73 11.34 4.88 -2.58
C ARG A 73 9.86 4.52 -2.84
N VAL A 74 9.32 4.85 -4.02
CA VAL A 74 7.92 4.52 -4.35
C VAL A 74 7.73 3.02 -4.50
N THR A 75 8.65 2.31 -5.14
CA THR A 75 8.54 0.85 -5.33
C THR A 75 8.64 0.08 -4.03
N THR A 76 9.56 0.47 -3.14
CA THR A 76 9.65 -0.09 -1.80
C THR A 76 8.35 0.17 -1.04
N THR A 77 7.82 1.40 -1.08
CA THR A 77 6.57 1.74 -0.40
C THR A 77 5.37 0.95 -0.93
N VAL A 78 5.26 0.77 -2.24
CA VAL A 78 4.22 -0.06 -2.87
C VAL A 78 4.35 -1.52 -2.43
N THR A 79 5.58 -2.05 -2.39
CA THR A 79 5.85 -3.43 -1.96
C THR A 79 5.48 -3.64 -0.49
N ASP A 80 5.95 -2.75 0.38
CA ASP A 80 5.68 -2.82 1.81
C ASP A 80 4.17 -2.70 2.10
N LEU A 81 3.49 -1.76 1.44
CA LEU A 81 2.03 -1.60 1.55
C LEU A 81 1.29 -2.84 1.04
N GLN A 82 1.73 -3.43 -0.07
CA GLN A 82 1.14 -4.67 -0.60
C GLN A 82 1.30 -5.84 0.37
N ASN A 83 2.44 -5.95 1.06
CA ASN A 83 2.70 -6.97 2.07
C ASN A 83 1.78 -6.81 3.29
N ILE A 84 1.63 -5.58 3.80
CA ILE A 84 0.70 -5.29 4.90
C ILE A 84 -0.74 -5.59 4.50
N LEU A 85 -1.17 -5.19 3.30
CA LEU A 85 -2.51 -5.50 2.78
C LEU A 85 -2.77 -7.01 2.68
N ALA A 86 -1.80 -7.78 2.20
CA ALA A 86 -1.94 -9.23 2.09
C ALA A 86 -2.06 -9.89 3.47
N ARG A 87 -1.21 -9.50 4.42
CA ARG A 87 -1.26 -10.01 5.80
C ARG A 87 -2.56 -9.62 6.50
N ALA A 88 -3.00 -8.36 6.36
CA ALA A 88 -4.25 -7.90 6.95
C ALA A 88 -5.47 -8.60 6.32
N ALA A 89 -5.48 -8.82 5.00
CA ALA A 89 -6.56 -9.54 4.33
C ALA A 89 -6.65 -11.00 4.79
N ALA A 90 -5.52 -11.67 5.01
CA ALA A 90 -5.47 -13.06 5.48
C ALA A 90 -6.06 -13.24 6.90
N LEU A 91 -6.08 -12.17 7.71
CA LEU A 91 -6.70 -12.19 9.04
C LEU A 91 -8.23 -12.01 8.99
N VAL A 92 -8.79 -11.54 7.87
CA VAL A 92 -10.24 -11.31 7.74
C VAL A 92 -10.91 -12.57 7.20
N VAL A 93 -11.64 -13.27 8.07
CA VAL A 93 -12.34 -14.51 7.72
C VAL A 93 -13.34 -14.29 6.58
N GLY A 94 -13.33 -15.18 5.59
CA GLY A 94 -14.25 -15.16 4.45
C GLY A 94 -13.81 -14.23 3.31
N ARG A 95 -12.70 -13.50 3.44
CA ARG A 95 -12.16 -12.70 2.36
C ARG A 95 -11.34 -13.54 1.39
N SER A 96 -11.64 -13.42 0.10
CA SER A 96 -10.96 -14.13 -0.99
C SER A 96 -10.07 -13.25 -1.87
N SER A 97 -10.15 -11.92 -1.70
CA SER A 97 -9.44 -10.94 -2.55
C SER A 97 -8.64 -9.94 -1.73
N VAL A 98 -7.49 -9.53 -2.26
CA VAL A 98 -6.64 -8.47 -1.69
C VAL A 98 -6.54 -7.33 -2.68
N PHE A 99 -6.65 -6.10 -2.19
CA PHE A 99 -6.41 -4.91 -3.01
C PHE A 99 -4.97 -4.92 -3.53
N GLN A 100 -4.81 -4.72 -4.83
CA GLN A 100 -3.51 -4.68 -5.50
C GLN A 100 -3.09 -3.23 -5.73
N VAL A 101 -1.95 -2.79 -5.19
CA VAL A 101 -1.51 -1.40 -5.35
C VAL A 101 -1.01 -1.13 -6.78
N ASP A 102 -0.28 -2.06 -7.39
CA ASP A 102 0.11 -1.99 -8.81
C ASP A 102 -0.23 -3.32 -9.53
N PRO A 103 -1.47 -3.47 -10.03
CA PRO A 103 -1.87 -4.70 -10.70
C PRO A 103 -0.99 -4.93 -11.94
N HIS A 104 -0.48 -6.15 -12.06
CA HIS A 104 0.39 -6.60 -13.15
C HIS A 104 1.71 -5.81 -13.29
N ARG A 105 2.13 -5.04 -12.26
CA ARG A 105 3.35 -4.21 -12.30
C ARG A 105 3.37 -3.22 -13.47
N SER A 106 2.18 -2.80 -13.91
CA SER A 106 2.00 -1.99 -15.11
C SER A 106 2.43 -0.54 -14.87
N LEU A 107 2.15 0.01 -13.69
CA LEU A 107 2.55 1.37 -13.34
C LEU A 107 4.07 1.45 -13.16
N TYR A 108 4.68 0.47 -12.50
CA TYR A 108 6.14 0.43 -12.35
C TYR A 108 6.89 0.47 -13.69
N ALA A 109 6.43 -0.28 -14.69
CA ALA A 109 7.05 -0.31 -16.00
C ALA A 109 7.07 1.09 -16.65
N ILE A 110 5.95 1.81 -16.56
CA ILE A 110 5.81 3.16 -17.11
C ILE A 110 6.63 4.17 -16.29
N LEU A 111 6.59 4.10 -14.96
CA LEU A 111 7.37 4.99 -14.08
C LEU A 111 8.88 4.84 -14.30
N ARG A 112 9.34 3.65 -14.66
CA ARG A 112 10.74 3.40 -15.03
C ARG A 112 11.05 3.91 -16.43
N SER A 113 10.12 3.76 -17.36
CA SER A 113 10.38 3.84 -18.80
C SER A 113 9.16 4.37 -19.55
N ALA A 114 8.96 5.68 -19.54
CA ALA A 114 7.90 6.36 -20.27
C ALA A 114 8.42 6.95 -21.59
N THR A 115 7.58 6.95 -22.61
CA THR A 115 7.88 7.57 -23.91
C THR A 115 7.66 9.07 -23.85
N THR A 116 6.67 9.53 -23.10
CA THR A 116 6.32 10.95 -22.96
C THR A 116 6.23 11.37 -21.51
N LEU A 117 6.42 12.67 -21.24
CA LEU A 117 6.23 13.22 -19.89
C LEU A 117 4.77 13.11 -19.42
N GLY A 118 3.81 13.23 -20.34
CA GLY A 118 2.38 13.05 -20.02
C GLY A 118 2.06 11.62 -19.57
N GLU A 119 2.66 10.62 -20.22
CA GLU A 119 2.56 9.21 -19.81
C GLU A 119 3.18 8.98 -18.42
N LEU A 120 4.36 9.54 -18.15
CA LEU A 120 4.99 9.47 -16.84
C LEU A 120 4.13 10.11 -15.74
N GLN A 121 3.57 11.30 -16.01
CA GLN A 121 2.71 12.03 -15.08
C GLN A 121 1.38 11.30 -14.84
N ALA A 122 0.80 10.66 -15.86
CA ALA A 122 -0.40 9.85 -15.71
C ALA A 122 -0.14 8.60 -14.86
N ALA A 123 0.96 7.89 -15.10
CA ALA A 123 1.36 6.74 -14.28
C ALA A 123 1.66 7.15 -12.83
N TRP A 124 2.28 8.32 -12.63
CA TRP A 124 2.48 8.89 -11.29
C TRP A 124 1.17 9.19 -10.57
N ALA A 125 0.24 9.88 -11.23
CA ALA A 125 -1.07 10.17 -10.65
C ALA A 125 -1.81 8.88 -10.26
N ALA A 126 -1.77 7.88 -11.14
CA ALA A 126 -2.37 6.57 -10.89
C ALA A 126 -1.71 5.84 -9.71
N VAL A 127 -0.38 5.77 -9.62
CA VAL A 127 0.28 5.09 -8.49
C VAL A 127 0.00 5.81 -7.17
N SER A 128 0.04 7.14 -7.15
CA SER A 128 -0.24 7.94 -5.96
C SER A 128 -1.69 7.75 -5.48
N GLU A 129 -2.65 7.70 -6.41
CA GLU A 129 -4.03 7.37 -6.07
C GLU A 129 -4.18 5.94 -5.53
N ARG A 130 -3.56 4.96 -6.17
CA ARG A 130 -3.64 3.56 -5.73
C ARG A 130 -2.96 3.31 -4.39
N ILE A 131 -1.88 4.02 -4.07
CA ILE A 131 -1.27 4.03 -2.74
C ILE A 131 -2.28 4.53 -1.69
N GLY A 132 -2.98 5.64 -1.98
CA GLY A 132 -4.04 6.16 -1.12
C GLY A 132 -5.20 5.19 -0.94
N LEU A 133 -5.67 4.56 -2.02
CA LEU A 133 -6.70 3.52 -1.97
C LEU A 133 -6.23 2.28 -1.20
N GLY A 134 -4.95 1.94 -1.27
CA GLY A 134 -4.35 0.88 -0.47
C GLY A 134 -4.46 1.16 1.03
N HIS A 135 -4.17 2.39 1.45
CA HIS A 135 -4.39 2.80 2.84
C HIS A 135 -5.85 2.68 3.28
N GLN A 136 -6.80 3.18 2.47
CA GLN A 136 -8.23 3.09 2.77
C GLN A 136 -8.71 1.64 2.86
N ASN A 137 -8.21 0.77 1.97
CA ASN A 137 -8.52 -0.66 2.05
C ASN A 137 -7.95 -1.28 3.32
N LEU A 138 -6.73 -0.94 3.72
CA LEU A 138 -6.16 -1.42 4.98
C LEU A 138 -7.04 -1.04 6.19
N GLN A 139 -7.55 0.20 6.24
CA GLN A 139 -8.51 0.63 7.27
C GLN A 139 -9.81 -0.18 7.23
N LYS A 140 -10.33 -0.46 6.03
CA LYS A 140 -11.50 -1.33 5.85
C LYS A 140 -11.25 -2.74 6.39
N TYR A 141 -10.04 -3.27 6.21
CA TYR A 141 -9.68 -4.62 6.64
C TYR A 141 -9.67 -4.71 8.17
N GLN A 142 -9.17 -3.66 8.83
CA GLN A 142 -9.24 -3.50 10.27
C GLN A 142 -10.68 -3.42 10.79
N ALA A 143 -11.54 -2.64 10.13
CA ALA A 143 -12.93 -2.48 10.52
C ALA A 143 -13.70 -3.82 10.43
N GLU A 144 -13.53 -4.57 9.35
CA GLU A 144 -14.14 -5.88 9.17
C GLU A 144 -13.65 -6.91 10.21
N TYR A 145 -12.34 -6.89 10.53
CA TYR A 145 -11.78 -7.74 11.57
C TYR A 145 -12.40 -7.46 12.95
N ARG A 146 -12.57 -6.19 13.30
CA ARG A 146 -13.18 -5.77 14.58
C ARG A 146 -14.65 -6.18 14.67
N ALA A 147 -15.43 -5.90 13.62
CA ALA A 147 -16.87 -6.19 13.60
C ALA A 147 -17.16 -7.69 13.87
N ARG A 148 -16.40 -8.59 13.25
CA ARG A 148 -16.54 -10.04 13.49
C ARG A 148 -16.14 -10.47 14.89
N THR A 149 -15.06 -9.89 15.42
CA THR A 149 -14.61 -10.19 16.79
C THR A 149 -15.68 -9.80 17.81
N GLU A 150 -16.39 -8.69 17.58
CA GLU A 150 -17.51 -8.26 18.42
C GLU A 150 -18.72 -9.19 18.29
N GLU A 151 -19.08 -9.62 17.07
CA GLU A 151 -20.15 -10.60 16.84
C GLU A 151 -19.87 -11.96 17.53
N ASP A 152 -18.65 -12.48 17.42
CA ASP A 152 -18.25 -13.74 18.05
C ASP A 152 -18.30 -13.67 19.59
N LEU A 153 -17.97 -12.51 20.17
CA LEU A 153 -18.06 -12.28 21.62
C LEU A 153 -19.50 -12.24 22.13
N ILE A 154 -20.44 -11.72 21.33
CA ILE A 154 -21.87 -11.71 21.67
C ILE A 154 -22.46 -13.13 21.56
N ALA A 155 -21.93 -13.96 20.66
CA ALA A 155 -22.40 -15.32 20.42
C ALA A 155 -21.90 -16.37 21.45
N THR A 156 -20.89 -16.06 22.26
CA THR A 156 -20.47 -16.97 23.35
C THR A 156 -21.48 -16.92 24.50
N PRO A 157 -22.12 -18.04 24.88
CA PRO A 157 -23.03 -18.04 26.02
C PRO A 157 -22.21 -17.74 27.28
N ALA A 158 -22.53 -16.64 27.94
CA ALA A 158 -22.06 -16.37 29.30
C ALA A 158 -22.51 -17.55 30.16
N SER A 159 -21.56 -18.39 30.56
CA SER A 159 -21.80 -19.56 31.41
C SER A 159 -22.61 -19.10 32.63
N THR A 160 -23.85 -19.57 32.75
CA THR A 160 -24.67 -19.34 33.93
C THR A 160 -23.91 -19.85 35.15
N ALA A 161 -23.66 -18.95 36.10
CA ALA A 161 -23.01 -19.29 37.35
C ALA A 161 -23.81 -20.42 38.05
N PRO A 162 -23.18 -21.52 38.48
CA PRO A 162 -23.86 -22.63 39.16
C PRO A 162 -24.52 -22.26 40.50
N GLU A 163 -24.27 -21.04 40.99
CA GLU A 163 -24.67 -20.58 42.33
C GLU A 163 -26.15 -20.15 42.43
N LEU A 164 -26.90 -20.17 41.33
CA LEU A 164 -28.32 -19.82 41.28
C LEU A 164 -29.28 -21.00 41.56
N TYR A 165 -28.75 -22.18 41.90
CA TYR A 165 -29.51 -23.34 42.37
C TYR A 165 -29.09 -23.72 43.80
N GLN A 166 -29.51 -22.94 44.79
CA GLN A 166 -29.63 -23.39 46.18
C GLN A 166 -30.97 -22.96 46.77
#